data_AF-A0A956HPX1-F1
#
_entry.id   AF-A0A956HPX1-F1
#
_cell.length_a   1.000
_cell.length_b   1.000
_cell.length_c   1.000
_cell.angle_alpha   90.00
_cell.angle_beta   90.00
_cell.angle_gamma   90.00
#
_symmetry.space_group_name_H-M   'P 1'
#
loop_
_entity.id
_entity.type
_entity.pdbx_description
1 polymer ?
#
loop_
_entity_poly.entity_id
_entity_poly.type
_entity_poly.pdbx_seq_one_letter_code
_entity_poly.pdbx_strand_id
1 'polypeptide(L)'
;MHTEYGSFGLFVLPGFREATSPGWDGRLRATLPAVHALTLSLDRARAAVDLGDGAVLRAPAINYQLTVQRARLQFSPRSLDVDVTPALGELERSALARALGDLLDHQLRDFWPEDQDGIAGADTLLVLGRDAPWGPLRVCVPTGGALALRLTHEGVAVTSAAGVLFVATKLDWLPSFRLRRLEYQFQSGAVAIDITGIEERFYKEDQDVSVVTEAILAHLIKLLVDPKIPDLALPLGFVRHEPPPALKPPFGRIKLFNHELSPTIGVLTLTMDPDDAITIGASGEEVSITTERGLQVHLPALRLQVELKRMRFHPVSGEVQLGGLGQLENAVVEAIIARKLAERRAGAGAAEAEAQAPIDVALASVPRDSDGRLVLYKSGPVDIKMDPSARFEITFAPTGIDFKADPPISIDGPGFLDAEVAGVRYNFADATFKIKLASDGVLPDFLSGKAVVSIEKKIAAVFAPLLPPIMRERGYSLADDIMPAETLAELIGALRRFGKQSPKP
;
A
#
# COMPACT_ATOMS: atom_id res chain seq x y z
N MET A 1 -0.40 -19.08 28.90
CA MET A 1 0.77 -18.21 29.13
C MET A 1 0.41 -16.83 28.61
N HIS A 2 0.08 -15.92 29.52
CA HIS A 2 -0.30 -14.54 29.18
C HIS A 2 0.97 -13.72 29.04
N THR A 3 1.26 -13.26 27.83
CA THR A 3 2.31 -12.29 27.54
C THR A 3 1.66 -10.91 27.58
N GLU A 4 1.97 -10.14 28.62
CA GLU A 4 1.62 -8.72 28.71
C GLU A 4 2.41 -7.96 27.64
N TYR A 5 1.71 -7.41 26.65
CA TYR A 5 2.28 -6.48 25.69
C TYR A 5 2.14 -5.06 26.24
N GLY A 6 3.29 -4.38 26.33
CA GLY A 6 3.42 -3.00 26.77
C GLY A 6 2.43 -2.07 26.08
N SER A 7 1.70 -1.34 26.90
CA SER A 7 0.84 -0.23 26.53
C SER A 7 1.67 0.91 25.95
N PHE A 8 1.55 1.13 24.63
CA PHE A 8 2.03 2.34 23.97
C PHE A 8 1.04 3.47 24.28
N GLY A 9 1.40 4.36 25.20
CA GLY A 9 0.61 5.53 25.58
C GLY A 9 1.33 6.82 25.19
N LEU A 10 1.10 7.32 23.99
CA LEU A 10 1.20 8.75 23.71
C LEU A 10 -0.21 9.31 23.97
N PHE A 11 -0.32 10.45 24.67
CA PHE A 11 -1.52 10.92 25.39
C PHE A 11 -1.76 10.28 26.76
N VAL A 12 -0.71 10.32 27.59
CA VAL A 12 -0.91 10.47 29.03
C VAL A 12 -0.42 11.87 29.38
N LEU A 13 -1.23 12.91 29.11
CA LEU A 13 -1.26 13.97 30.09
C LEU A 13 -1.82 13.29 31.34
N PRO A 14 -1.07 13.20 32.42
CA PRO A 14 -1.46 12.37 33.53
C PRO A 14 -2.80 12.89 34.08
N GLY A 15 -3.81 12.01 34.08
CA GLY A 15 -4.42 11.73 35.37
C GLY A 15 -3.23 11.40 36.25
N PHE A 16 -2.81 12.37 37.05
CA PHE A 16 -1.78 12.23 38.06
C PHE A 16 -2.04 10.86 38.70
N ARG A 17 -1.22 9.85 38.36
CA ARG A 17 -0.91 8.84 39.35
C ARG A 17 -0.50 9.67 40.54
N GLU A 18 -1.10 9.39 41.70
CA GLU A 18 -0.69 9.99 42.96
C GLU A 18 0.83 9.99 43.01
N ALA A 19 1.43 11.13 42.68
CA ALA A 19 2.85 11.32 42.79
C ALA A 19 3.04 11.69 44.25
N THR A 20 3.01 10.67 45.11
CA THR A 20 3.52 10.79 46.46
C THR A 20 5.02 10.91 46.31
N SER A 21 5.52 12.15 46.29
CA SER A 21 6.91 12.40 46.64
C SER A 21 7.16 11.76 48.03
N PRO A 22 8.23 10.98 48.23
CA PRO A 22 8.56 10.48 49.56
C PRO A 22 8.82 11.68 50.48
N GLY A 23 7.87 12.01 51.35
CA GLY A 23 7.93 13.15 52.27
C GLY A 23 6.86 14.24 52.09
N TRP A 24 5.95 14.13 51.12
CA TRP A 24 4.82 15.06 50.95
C TRP A 24 3.48 14.30 50.85
N ASP A 25 2.66 14.35 51.90
CA ASP A 25 1.30 13.77 51.96
C ASP A 25 0.25 14.54 51.12
N GLY A 26 0.67 15.62 50.44
CA GLY A 26 -0.23 16.46 49.65
C GLY A 26 -0.43 15.95 48.23
N ARG A 27 -1.57 15.31 47.95
CA ARG A 27 -1.98 14.95 46.58
C ARG A 27 -2.26 16.21 45.74
N LEU A 28 -1.44 16.46 44.73
CA LEU A 28 -1.72 17.47 43.70
C LEU A 28 -2.84 16.96 42.76
N ARG A 29 -3.84 17.81 42.50
CA ARG A 29 -4.91 17.55 41.54
C ARG A 29 -4.82 18.55 40.38
N ALA A 30 -4.57 18.06 39.18
CA ALA A 30 -4.65 18.85 37.97
C ALA A 30 -6.05 18.74 37.36
N THR A 31 -6.63 19.86 36.93
CA THR A 31 -7.92 19.91 36.24
C THR A 31 -7.78 20.76 34.98
N LEU A 32 -8.19 20.23 33.84
CA LEU A 32 -8.28 20.99 32.59
C LEU A 32 -9.72 21.51 32.44
N PRO A 33 -9.94 22.80 32.13
CA PRO A 33 -11.28 23.31 31.82
C PRO A 33 -11.86 22.61 30.59
N ALA A 34 -13.19 22.53 30.52
CA ALA A 34 -13.92 21.70 29.56
C ALA A 34 -13.82 22.13 28.07
N VAL A 35 -13.12 23.22 27.73
CA VAL A 35 -13.21 23.85 26.38
C VAL A 35 -11.84 24.14 25.75
N HIS A 36 -10.77 23.35 25.97
CA HIS A 36 -9.44 23.73 25.44
C HIS A 36 -8.91 22.86 24.33
N ALA A 37 -8.46 23.56 23.29
CA ALA A 37 -7.47 23.06 22.37
C ALA A 37 -6.10 23.05 23.09
N LEU A 38 -5.53 21.87 23.29
CA LEU A 38 -4.14 21.72 23.66
C LEU A 38 -3.28 21.76 22.41
N THR A 39 -2.22 22.57 22.42
CA THR A 39 -1.27 22.63 21.31
C THR A 39 0.11 22.28 21.81
N LEU A 40 0.70 21.21 21.28
CA LEU A 40 2.09 20.86 21.47
C LEU A 40 2.87 21.23 20.20
N SER A 41 3.92 22.03 20.31
CA SER A 41 4.84 22.30 19.20
C SER A 41 6.22 21.75 19.55
N LEU A 42 6.83 21.03 18.62
CA LEU A 42 8.14 20.43 18.76
C LEU A 42 9.02 20.85 17.58
N ASP A 43 10.17 21.45 17.88
CA ASP A 43 11.24 21.69 16.94
C ASP A 43 12.57 21.19 17.53
N ARG A 44 13.68 21.35 16.79
CA ARG A 44 15.00 20.87 17.25
C ARG A 44 15.42 21.46 18.60
N ALA A 45 15.03 22.69 18.89
CA ALA A 45 15.53 23.46 20.04
C ALA A 45 14.58 23.42 21.25
N ARG A 46 13.28 23.22 21.02
CA ARG A 46 12.25 23.32 22.06
C ARG A 46 11.03 22.42 21.84
N ALA A 47 10.43 22.01 22.95
CA ALA A 47 9.04 21.59 23.03
C ALA A 47 8.24 22.65 23.79
N ALA A 48 7.07 23.03 23.26
CA ALA A 48 6.15 23.91 23.96
C ALA A 48 4.76 23.28 24.00
N VAL A 49 4.12 23.35 25.16
CA VAL A 49 2.74 22.94 25.38
C VAL A 49 1.95 24.16 25.78
N ASP A 50 0.96 24.52 24.97
CA ASP A 50 -0.03 25.55 25.24
C ASP A 50 -1.34 24.88 25.67
N LEU A 51 -1.84 25.27 26.84
CA LEU A 51 -3.00 24.68 27.50
C LEU A 51 -4.27 25.53 27.30
N GLY A 52 -4.26 26.51 26.39
CA GLY A 52 -5.40 27.39 26.12
C GLY A 52 -5.67 28.29 27.33
N ASP A 53 -6.89 28.24 27.89
CA ASP A 53 -7.22 29.06 29.08
C ASP A 53 -6.60 28.49 30.38
N GLY A 54 -5.84 27.39 30.28
CA GLY A 54 -4.89 26.91 31.27
C GLY A 54 -5.37 25.73 32.14
N ALA A 55 -4.43 24.92 32.62
CA ALA A 55 -4.69 23.82 33.55
C ALA A 55 -4.60 24.29 35.01
N VAL A 56 -5.64 24.02 35.79
CA VAL A 56 -5.68 24.37 37.21
C VAL A 56 -5.03 23.25 38.03
N LEU A 57 -3.88 23.51 38.67
CA LEU A 57 -3.29 22.64 39.67
C LEU A 57 -3.77 23.08 41.06
N ARG A 58 -4.29 22.13 41.84
CA ARG A 58 -4.73 22.32 43.22
C ARG A 58 -3.92 21.42 44.14
N ALA A 59 -3.40 21.98 45.22
CA ALA A 59 -2.82 21.24 46.34
C ALA A 59 -3.73 21.39 47.56
N PRO A 60 -4.71 20.49 47.76
CA PRO A 60 -5.75 20.65 48.78
C PRO A 60 -5.17 20.70 50.20
N ALA A 61 -4.10 19.96 50.45
CA ALA A 61 -3.43 19.89 51.75
C ALA A 61 -2.88 21.24 52.24
N ILE A 62 -2.59 22.16 51.32
CA ILE A 62 -2.05 23.50 51.61
C ILE A 62 -2.93 24.63 51.06
N ASN A 63 -4.18 24.32 50.67
CA ASN A 63 -5.14 25.25 50.06
C ASN A 63 -4.53 26.12 48.94
N TYR A 64 -3.71 25.50 48.09
CA TYR A 64 -2.99 26.20 47.03
C TYR A 64 -3.61 25.90 45.67
N GLN A 65 -3.76 26.93 44.83
CA GLN A 65 -4.27 26.81 43.46
C GLN A 65 -3.43 27.67 42.52
N LEU A 66 -2.97 27.07 41.44
CA LEU A 66 -2.31 27.76 40.34
C LEU A 66 -2.94 27.34 39.00
N THR A 67 -2.89 28.21 38.01
CA THR A 67 -3.34 27.94 36.64
C THR A 67 -2.13 28.00 35.72
N VAL A 68 -1.75 26.87 35.13
CA VAL A 68 -0.68 26.77 34.14
C VAL A 68 -1.25 27.04 32.76
N GLN A 69 -0.83 28.11 32.11
CA GLN A 69 -1.26 28.44 30.75
C GLN A 69 -0.36 27.79 29.70
N ARG A 70 0.95 27.77 29.95
CA ARG A 70 1.94 27.25 29.00
C ARG A 70 3.13 26.65 29.73
N ALA A 71 3.72 25.63 29.13
CA ALA A 71 5.02 25.10 29.51
C ALA A 71 5.94 25.05 28.29
N ARG A 72 7.17 25.52 28.42
CA ARG A 72 8.18 25.52 27.34
C ARG A 72 9.46 24.87 27.85
N LEU A 73 9.78 23.70 27.31
CA LEU A 73 11.03 23.01 27.53
C LEU A 73 12.01 23.37 26.41
N GLN A 74 13.07 24.10 26.75
CA GLN A 74 14.22 24.28 25.88
C GLN A 74 15.19 23.11 26.10
N PHE A 75 15.78 22.57 25.04
CA PHE A 75 16.66 21.40 25.14
C PHE A 75 18.13 21.78 25.34
N SER A 76 18.56 22.93 24.80
CA SER A 76 19.95 23.39 24.91
C SER A 76 20.06 24.93 25.03
N PRO A 77 20.54 25.46 26.16
CA PRO A 77 20.69 24.76 27.44
C PRO A 77 19.31 24.27 27.93
N ARG A 78 19.30 23.15 28.65
CA ARG A 78 18.05 22.58 29.15
C ARG A 78 17.40 23.52 30.16
N SER A 79 16.21 24.02 29.86
CA SER A 79 15.45 24.88 30.77
C SER A 79 13.95 24.64 30.60
N LEU A 80 13.19 24.79 31.69
CA LEU A 80 11.73 24.73 31.65
C LEU A 80 11.16 26.06 32.13
N ASP A 81 10.46 26.73 31.23
CA ASP A 81 9.71 27.94 31.50
C ASP A 81 8.22 27.61 31.58
N VAL A 82 7.53 28.15 32.59
CA VAL A 82 6.13 27.82 32.86
C VAL A 82 5.35 29.11 33.13
N ASP A 83 4.39 29.40 32.25
CA ASP A 83 3.48 30.54 32.38
C ASP A 83 2.36 30.14 33.35
N VAL A 84 2.29 30.80 34.51
CA VAL A 84 1.41 30.45 35.63
C VAL A 84 0.68 31.66 36.22
N THR A 85 -0.56 31.46 36.68
CA THR A 85 -1.39 32.46 37.36
C THR A 85 -1.92 31.91 38.70
N PRO A 86 -1.70 32.59 39.85
CA PRO A 86 -0.88 33.81 40.00
C PRO A 86 0.60 33.55 39.73
N ALA A 87 1.36 34.63 39.46
CA ALA A 87 2.79 34.53 39.21
C ALA A 87 3.52 33.91 40.42
N LEU A 88 4.35 32.91 40.15
CA LEU A 88 5.18 32.26 41.16
C LEU A 88 6.43 33.08 41.48
N GLY A 89 6.83 33.06 42.75
CA GLY A 89 8.17 33.47 43.17
C GLY A 89 9.25 32.57 42.59
N GLU A 90 10.52 32.98 42.72
CA GLU A 90 11.65 32.26 42.12
C GLU A 90 11.77 30.82 42.64
N LEU A 91 11.58 30.62 43.95
CA LEU A 91 11.69 29.30 44.58
C LEU A 91 10.61 28.35 44.08
N GLU A 92 9.35 28.80 44.07
CA GLU A 92 8.22 28.01 43.60
C GLU A 92 8.34 27.69 42.11
N ARG A 93 8.82 28.65 41.31
CA ARG A 93 9.09 28.45 39.89
C ARG A 93 10.19 27.41 39.69
N SER A 94 11.30 27.49 40.41
CA SER A 94 12.38 26.50 40.32
C SER A 94 11.93 25.11 40.77
N ALA A 95 11.13 25.01 41.84
CA ALA A 95 10.59 23.75 42.32
C ALA A 95 9.63 23.11 41.29
N LEU A 96 8.72 23.91 40.72
CA LEU A 96 7.80 23.47 39.69
C LEU A 96 8.54 23.06 38.41
N ALA A 97 9.51 23.87 37.97
CA ALA A 97 10.32 23.60 36.80
C ALA A 97 11.14 22.30 36.96
N ARG A 98 11.68 22.04 38.16
CA ARG A 98 12.38 20.79 38.46
C ARG A 98 11.44 19.58 38.46
N ALA A 99 10.31 19.67 39.16
CA ALA A 99 9.35 18.57 39.23
C ALA A 99 8.77 18.20 37.86
N LEU A 100 8.42 19.20 37.05
CA LEU A 100 7.99 18.99 35.66
C LEU A 100 9.14 18.52 34.77
N GLY A 101 10.36 19.03 34.99
CA GLY A 101 11.56 18.58 34.29
C GLY A 101 11.83 17.10 34.48
N ASP A 102 11.78 16.61 35.74
CA ASP A 102 11.96 15.20 36.09
C ASP A 102 10.84 14.31 35.51
N LEU A 103 9.60 14.80 35.53
CA LEU A 103 8.46 14.10 34.91
C LEU A 103 8.63 13.99 33.39
N LEU A 104 8.96 15.09 32.72
CA LEU A 104 9.20 15.14 31.29
C LEU A 104 10.42 14.29 30.91
N ASP A 105 11.47 14.27 31.73
CA ASP A 105 12.64 13.41 31.52
C ASP A 105 12.28 11.94 31.46
N HIS A 106 11.46 11.50 32.41
CA HIS A 106 11.05 10.11 32.45
C HIS A 106 10.20 9.73 31.23
N GLN A 107 9.28 10.60 30.81
CA GLN A 107 8.36 10.34 29.70
C GLN A 107 9.02 10.51 28.32
N LEU A 108 9.89 11.50 28.16
CA LEU A 108 10.54 11.80 26.89
C LEU A 108 11.66 10.82 26.57
N ARG A 109 12.31 10.21 27.58
CA ARG A 109 13.45 9.30 27.37
C ARG A 109 13.22 8.24 26.29
N ASP A 110 12.01 7.68 26.24
CA ASP A 110 11.68 6.61 25.30
C ASP A 110 11.58 7.09 23.84
N PHE A 111 11.34 8.39 23.65
CA PHE A 111 11.10 9.01 22.34
C PHE A 111 12.19 9.99 21.92
N TRP A 112 13.00 10.43 22.87
CA TRP A 112 13.98 11.48 22.68
C TRP A 112 15.15 10.97 21.84
N PRO A 113 15.60 11.65 20.77
CA PRO A 113 16.81 11.28 20.07
C PRO A 113 18.03 11.47 20.99
N GLU A 114 18.69 10.37 21.36
CA GLU A 114 19.89 10.39 22.23
C GLU A 114 21.11 10.91 21.46
N ASP A 115 21.20 10.53 20.19
CA ASP A 115 22.20 11.02 19.23
C ASP A 115 21.54 11.99 18.24
N GLN A 116 21.99 13.24 18.23
CA GLN A 116 21.62 14.25 17.22
C GLN A 116 22.40 14.07 15.91
N ASP A 117 22.69 12.83 15.51
CA ASP A 117 23.19 12.57 14.16
C ASP A 117 22.08 12.97 13.18
N GLY A 118 22.14 14.24 12.79
CA GLY A 118 21.20 14.84 11.88
C GLY A 118 21.27 14.10 10.57
N ILE A 119 20.11 13.78 10.03
CA ILE A 119 20.03 13.40 8.63
C ILE A 119 20.36 14.68 7.85
N ALA A 120 21.22 14.58 6.83
CA ALA A 120 21.60 15.76 6.06
C ALA A 120 20.34 16.52 5.56
N GLY A 121 20.18 17.77 5.98
CA GLY A 121 19.03 18.61 5.64
C GLY A 121 17.75 18.39 6.45
N ALA A 122 17.77 17.56 7.51
CA ALA A 122 16.63 17.32 8.38
C ALA A 122 17.01 17.22 9.87
N ASP A 123 16.13 17.72 10.72
CA ASP A 123 16.22 17.63 12.18
C ASP A 123 15.36 16.47 12.67
N THR A 124 15.97 15.54 13.43
CA THR A 124 15.24 14.45 14.09
C THR A 124 14.55 14.99 15.34
N LEU A 125 13.22 14.85 15.40
CA LEU A 125 12.41 15.34 16.52
C LEU A 125 12.05 14.21 17.49
N LEU A 126 11.70 13.03 16.97
CA LEU A 126 11.30 11.87 17.78
C LEU A 126 11.90 10.58 17.21
N VAL A 127 12.09 9.58 18.07
CA VAL A 127 12.48 8.22 17.71
C VAL A 127 11.48 7.25 18.32
N LEU A 128 10.76 6.50 17.50
CA LEU A 128 9.74 5.55 17.94
C LEU A 128 10.24 4.11 17.77
N GLY A 129 9.84 3.22 18.68
CA GLY A 129 10.05 1.78 18.55
C GLY A 129 11.51 1.36 18.39
N ARG A 130 12.41 1.90 19.24
CA ARG A 130 13.84 1.56 19.24
C ARG A 130 14.12 0.06 19.20
N ASP A 131 13.34 -0.70 19.98
CA ASP A 131 13.45 -2.16 20.09
C ASP A 131 12.47 -2.92 19.19
N ALA A 132 11.74 -2.22 18.32
CA ALA A 132 10.77 -2.85 17.44
C ALA A 132 11.48 -3.67 16.34
N PRO A 133 10.84 -4.73 15.80
CA PRO A 133 11.40 -5.51 14.71
C PRO A 133 11.74 -4.69 13.46
N TRP A 134 11.02 -3.59 13.24
CA TRP A 134 11.24 -2.62 12.16
C TRP A 134 12.31 -1.55 12.46
N GLY A 135 12.99 -1.64 13.62
CA GLY A 135 14.07 -0.74 14.04
C GLY A 135 13.54 0.63 14.52
N PRO A 136 14.42 1.56 14.94
CA PRO A 136 13.97 2.88 15.33
C PRO A 136 13.39 3.64 14.13
N LEU A 137 12.15 4.12 14.27
CA LEU A 137 11.49 5.03 13.34
C LEU A 137 11.75 6.46 13.78
N ARG A 138 12.62 7.15 13.05
CA ARG A 138 12.89 8.57 13.26
C ARG A 138 11.81 9.40 12.60
N VAL A 139 11.26 10.33 13.35
CA VAL A 139 10.32 11.36 12.88
C VAL A 139 11.13 12.64 12.72
N CYS A 140 11.37 13.03 11.48
CA CYS A 140 12.23 14.15 11.12
C CYS A 140 11.42 15.26 10.44
N VAL A 141 11.93 16.48 10.49
CA VAL A 141 11.42 17.62 9.72
C VAL A 141 12.58 18.25 8.96
N PRO A 142 12.36 18.92 7.81
CA PRO A 142 13.40 19.73 7.18
C PRO A 142 14.02 20.70 8.18
N THR A 143 15.32 21.00 8.04
CA THR A 143 16.05 21.83 9.02
C THR A 143 15.33 23.14 9.32
N GLY A 144 15.12 23.42 10.62
CA GLY A 144 14.36 24.60 11.08
C GLY A 144 12.83 24.45 11.01
N GLY A 145 12.34 23.30 10.56
CA GLY A 145 10.93 22.93 10.60
C GLY A 145 10.45 22.59 12.01
N ALA A 146 9.14 22.45 12.14
CA ALA A 146 8.49 22.10 13.39
C ALA A 146 7.32 21.14 13.14
N LEU A 147 7.01 20.38 14.18
CA LEU A 147 5.81 19.56 14.31
C LEU A 147 4.85 20.26 15.27
N ALA A 148 3.59 20.37 14.90
CA ALA A 148 2.53 20.82 15.79
C ALA A 148 1.53 19.68 15.98
N LEU A 149 1.09 19.46 17.21
CA LEU A 149 0.06 18.52 17.58
C LEU A 149 -1.02 19.31 18.30
N ARG A 150 -2.22 19.32 17.73
CA ARG A 150 -3.39 20.00 18.26
C ARG A 150 -4.40 18.96 18.69
N LEU A 151 -4.80 19.02 19.95
CA LEU A 151 -5.82 18.17 20.55
C LEU A 151 -6.99 19.06 20.94
N THR A 152 -8.18 18.80 20.43
CA THR A 152 -9.44 19.50 20.76
C THR A 152 -10.49 18.48 21.21
N HIS A 153 -11.65 18.96 21.63
CA HIS A 153 -12.80 18.09 21.89
C HIS A 153 -13.34 17.39 20.62
N GLU A 154 -12.96 17.87 19.44
CA GLU A 154 -13.38 17.30 18.15
C GLU A 154 -12.43 16.21 17.67
N GLY A 155 -11.14 16.26 18.05
CA GLY A 155 -10.14 15.34 17.54
C GLY A 155 -8.69 15.71 17.85
N VAL A 156 -7.78 14.99 17.20
CA VAL A 156 -6.35 15.22 17.25
C VAL A 156 -5.80 15.44 15.84
N ALA A 157 -4.96 16.45 15.66
CA ALA A 157 -4.30 16.74 14.40
C ALA A 157 -2.80 16.94 14.63
N VAL A 158 -1.99 16.24 13.84
CA VAL A 158 -0.55 16.46 13.72
C VAL A 158 -0.31 17.20 12.43
N THR A 159 0.40 18.33 12.48
CA THR A 159 0.69 19.17 11.32
C THR A 159 2.16 19.58 11.25
N SER A 160 2.66 19.76 10.04
CA SER A 160 3.96 20.38 9.79
C SER A 160 3.95 21.12 8.46
N ALA A 161 4.23 22.43 8.50
CA ALA A 161 4.30 23.25 7.29
C ALA A 161 5.45 22.84 6.36
N ALA A 162 6.57 22.40 6.94
CA ALA A 162 7.73 21.90 6.20
C ALA A 162 7.56 20.44 5.72
N GLY A 163 6.62 19.73 6.36
CA GLY A 163 6.36 18.30 6.18
C GLY A 163 7.23 17.42 7.07
N VAL A 164 6.66 16.31 7.51
CA VAL A 164 7.32 15.30 8.34
C VAL A 164 7.86 14.18 7.46
N LEU A 165 9.10 13.78 7.71
CA LEU A 165 9.79 12.67 7.08
C LEU A 165 9.89 11.51 8.07
N PHE A 166 9.60 10.29 7.60
CA PHE A 166 9.76 9.07 8.39
C PHE A 166 10.99 8.33 7.90
N VAL A 167 11.96 8.08 8.80
CA VAL A 167 13.20 7.40 8.45
C VAL A 167 13.43 6.23 9.38
N ALA A 168 13.46 5.02 8.84
CA ALA A 168 13.82 3.81 9.56
C ALA A 168 14.74 2.95 8.69
N THR A 169 15.84 2.45 9.27
CA THR A 169 16.85 1.68 8.52
C THR A 169 16.28 0.41 7.89
N LYS A 170 15.25 -0.21 8.49
CA LYS A 170 14.60 -1.41 7.95
C LYS A 170 13.40 -1.11 7.05
N LEU A 171 13.07 0.16 6.87
CA LEU A 171 12.01 0.65 5.99
C LEU A 171 12.58 1.58 4.91
N ASP A 172 13.83 1.39 4.53
CA ASP A 172 14.52 2.07 3.43
C ASP A 172 13.85 1.88 2.06
N TRP A 173 13.02 0.84 1.95
CA TRP A 173 12.17 0.56 0.80
C TRP A 173 10.91 1.45 0.73
N LEU A 174 10.45 2.07 1.82
CA LEU A 174 9.25 2.92 1.76
C LEU A 174 9.51 4.15 0.86
N PRO A 175 8.51 4.58 0.07
CA PRO A 175 8.65 5.79 -0.73
C PRO A 175 8.91 7.00 0.18
N SER A 176 9.74 7.92 -0.28
CA SER A 176 9.97 9.17 0.43
C SER A 176 8.81 10.13 0.16
N PHE A 177 8.09 10.51 1.22
CA PHE A 177 7.04 11.51 1.18
C PHE A 177 7.10 12.38 2.43
N ARG A 178 6.44 13.52 2.38
CA ARG A 178 6.34 14.51 3.46
C ARG A 178 4.91 14.59 3.96
N LEU A 179 4.67 14.11 5.19
CA LEU A 179 3.38 14.24 5.85
C LEU A 179 3.17 15.67 6.33
N ARG A 180 2.19 16.38 5.79
CA ARG A 180 1.84 17.75 6.19
C ARG A 180 0.77 17.80 7.26
N ARG A 181 -0.21 16.89 7.18
CA ARG A 181 -1.29 16.77 8.16
C ARG A 181 -1.70 15.31 8.31
N LEU A 182 -1.89 14.89 9.56
CA LEU A 182 -2.63 13.68 9.92
C LEU A 182 -3.64 14.08 10.98
N GLU A 183 -4.91 13.86 10.71
CA GLU A 183 -6.00 14.20 11.62
C GLU A 183 -6.88 12.99 11.90
N TYR A 184 -7.36 12.89 13.13
CA TYR A 184 -8.34 11.91 13.58
C TYR A 184 -9.45 12.61 14.35
N GLN A 185 -10.69 12.45 13.88
CA GLN A 185 -11.87 13.02 14.50
C GLN A 185 -12.47 12.05 15.51
N PHE A 186 -12.68 12.49 16.74
CA PHE A 186 -13.15 11.65 17.83
C PHE A 186 -14.58 11.14 17.63
N GLN A 187 -15.49 12.00 17.16
CA GLN A 187 -16.91 11.65 17.05
C GLN A 187 -17.19 10.63 15.95
N SER A 188 -16.55 10.78 14.77
CA SER A 188 -16.76 9.91 13.61
C SER A 188 -15.73 8.78 13.51
N GLY A 189 -14.57 8.96 14.14
CA GLY A 189 -13.38 8.17 13.91
C GLY A 189 -12.79 8.35 12.50
N ALA A 190 -13.16 9.43 11.80
CA ALA A 190 -12.64 9.72 10.47
C ALA A 190 -11.17 10.14 10.55
N VAL A 191 -10.40 9.76 9.53
CA VAL A 191 -8.99 10.13 9.36
C VAL A 191 -8.88 11.02 8.14
N ALA A 192 -8.04 12.05 8.20
CA ALA A 192 -7.67 12.85 7.05
C ALA A 192 -6.14 12.97 6.95
N ILE A 193 -5.61 12.81 5.74
CA ILE A 193 -4.15 12.83 5.49
C ILE A 193 -3.82 13.79 4.36
N ASP A 194 -2.80 14.62 4.58
CA ASP A 194 -2.18 15.47 3.56
C ASP A 194 -0.70 15.13 3.48
N ILE A 195 -0.24 14.78 2.28
CA ILE A 195 1.16 14.48 2.00
C ILE A 195 1.67 15.29 0.80
N THR A 196 2.99 15.35 0.64
CA THR A 196 3.64 15.87 -0.57
C THR A 196 4.93 15.13 -0.89
N GLY A 197 5.49 15.36 -2.08
CA GLY A 197 6.86 14.95 -2.42
C GLY A 197 6.97 13.57 -3.06
N ILE A 198 5.86 12.93 -3.38
CA ILE A 198 5.85 11.79 -4.29
C ILE A 198 5.85 12.35 -5.72
N GLU A 199 6.68 11.78 -6.59
CA GLU A 199 6.80 12.18 -7.99
C GLU A 199 5.88 11.32 -8.86
N GLU A 200 5.14 11.94 -9.78
CA GLU A 200 4.36 11.25 -10.82
C GLU A 200 5.00 11.51 -12.18
N ARG A 201 5.42 10.46 -12.89
CA ARG A 201 6.06 10.60 -14.21
C ARG A 201 5.12 10.13 -15.32
N PHE A 202 4.45 9.01 -15.13
CA PHE A 202 3.61 8.38 -16.16
C PHE A 202 2.12 8.37 -15.78
N TYR A 203 1.78 7.84 -14.61
CA TYR A 203 0.41 7.86 -14.10
C TYR A 203 0.18 9.11 -13.26
N LYS A 204 -0.97 9.77 -13.46
CA LYS A 204 -1.42 10.91 -12.65
C LYS A 204 -2.66 10.52 -11.89
N GLU A 205 -2.60 10.62 -10.58
CA GLU A 205 -3.75 10.38 -9.71
C GLU A 205 -4.49 11.68 -9.42
N ASP A 206 -5.80 11.57 -9.22
CA ASP A 206 -6.63 12.72 -8.86
C ASP A 206 -6.44 13.14 -7.39
N GLN A 207 -5.82 12.27 -6.56
CA GLN A 207 -5.68 12.44 -5.13
C GLN A 207 -4.31 11.96 -4.64
N ASP A 208 -3.67 12.75 -3.77
CA ASP A 208 -2.39 12.39 -3.14
C ASP A 208 -2.55 11.16 -2.22
N VAL A 209 -3.70 11.08 -1.52
CA VAL A 209 -4.09 9.95 -0.66
C VAL A 209 -5.53 9.60 -0.98
N SER A 210 -5.82 8.32 -1.21
CA SER A 210 -7.20 7.90 -1.46
C SER A 210 -8.06 7.91 -0.20
N VAL A 211 -9.35 8.16 -0.40
CA VAL A 211 -10.40 7.93 0.62
C VAL A 211 -10.40 6.49 1.15
N VAL A 212 -9.93 5.53 0.34
CA VAL A 212 -9.77 4.13 0.73
C VAL A 212 -8.71 3.99 1.82
N THR A 213 -7.55 4.64 1.67
CA THR A 213 -6.50 4.63 2.69
C THR A 213 -6.91 5.32 3.97
N GLU A 214 -7.59 6.46 3.87
CA GLU A 214 -8.13 7.14 5.06
C GLU A 214 -9.13 6.23 5.80
N ALA A 215 -10.00 5.52 5.07
CA ALA A 215 -10.91 4.55 5.65
C ALA A 215 -10.18 3.33 6.26
N ILE A 216 -9.13 2.82 5.61
CA ILE A 216 -8.28 1.74 6.15
C ILE A 216 -7.62 2.20 7.46
N LEU A 217 -7.04 3.39 7.50
CA LEU A 217 -6.39 3.88 8.72
C LEU A 217 -7.38 4.15 9.84
N ALA A 218 -8.55 4.74 9.52
CA ALA A 218 -9.65 4.87 10.48
C ALA A 218 -10.04 3.51 11.06
N HIS A 219 -10.14 2.48 10.21
CA HIS A 219 -10.43 1.11 10.62
C HIS A 219 -9.35 0.54 11.54
N LEU A 220 -8.07 0.72 11.19
CA LEU A 220 -6.94 0.23 11.99
C LEU A 220 -6.83 0.95 13.34
N ILE A 221 -7.13 2.25 13.41
CA ILE A 221 -7.19 2.99 14.67
C ILE A 221 -8.28 2.40 15.56
N LYS A 222 -9.51 2.21 15.04
CA LYS A 222 -10.63 1.61 15.78
C LYS A 222 -10.31 0.21 16.31
N LEU A 223 -9.52 -0.56 15.56
CA LEU A 223 -9.20 -1.94 15.93
C LEU A 223 -7.99 -2.07 16.85
N LEU A 224 -6.93 -1.30 16.62
CA LEU A 224 -5.62 -1.49 17.25
C LEU A 224 -5.26 -0.44 18.29
N VAL A 225 -5.84 0.76 18.17
CA VAL A 225 -5.50 1.93 18.98
C VAL A 225 -6.62 2.25 19.98
N ASP A 226 -7.87 2.39 19.54
CA ASP A 226 -9.02 2.75 20.40
C ASP A 226 -9.16 1.88 21.66
N PRO A 227 -8.97 0.54 21.61
CA PRO A 227 -9.06 -0.31 22.80
C PRO A 227 -7.96 -0.02 23.83
N LYS A 228 -6.85 0.60 23.41
CA LYS A 228 -5.70 0.94 24.26
C LYS A 228 -5.71 2.38 24.74
N ILE A 229 -6.59 3.22 24.18
CA ILE A 229 -6.72 4.61 24.62
C ILE A 229 -7.27 4.63 26.06
N PRO A 230 -6.62 5.32 27.00
CA PRO A 230 -7.06 5.37 28.40
C PRO A 230 -8.38 6.14 28.55
N ASP A 231 -9.17 5.82 29.57
CA ASP A 231 -10.46 6.49 29.84
C ASP A 231 -10.34 8.00 30.07
N LEU A 232 -9.14 8.48 30.38
CA LEU A 232 -8.82 9.90 30.49
C LEU A 232 -9.01 10.66 29.17
N ALA A 233 -9.03 9.98 28.02
CA ALA A 233 -9.34 10.61 26.76
C ALA A 233 -10.84 10.97 26.63
N LEU A 234 -11.74 10.29 27.37
CA LEU A 234 -13.19 10.50 27.24
C LEU A 234 -13.61 11.94 27.61
N PRO A 235 -13.15 12.53 28.73
CA PRO A 235 -13.43 13.95 29.02
C PRO A 235 -12.80 14.93 28.02
N LEU A 236 -11.83 14.48 27.21
CA LEU A 236 -11.21 15.26 26.13
C LEU A 236 -11.98 15.14 24.81
N GLY A 237 -13.17 14.52 24.81
CA GLY A 237 -14.04 14.37 23.65
C GLY A 237 -13.85 13.06 22.89
N PHE A 238 -12.89 12.21 23.27
CA PHE A 238 -12.71 10.90 22.63
C PHE A 238 -13.95 10.03 22.83
N VAL A 239 -14.36 9.33 21.77
CA VAL A 239 -15.44 8.35 21.81
C VAL A 239 -14.84 6.98 21.53
N ARG A 240 -15.16 5.99 22.38
CA ARG A 240 -14.82 4.60 22.11
C ARG A 240 -15.71 4.07 21.00
N HIS A 241 -15.14 3.82 19.84
CA HIS A 241 -15.85 3.24 18.71
C HIS A 241 -16.03 1.73 18.91
N GLU A 242 -17.16 1.20 18.44
CA GLU A 242 -17.29 -0.24 18.29
C GLU A 242 -16.29 -0.74 17.24
N PRO A 243 -15.60 -1.87 17.49
CA PRO A 243 -14.69 -2.41 16.52
C PRO A 243 -15.48 -2.81 15.26
N PRO A 244 -14.93 -2.59 14.06
CA PRO A 244 -15.59 -2.94 12.81
C PRO A 244 -16.08 -4.40 12.81
N PRO A 245 -17.20 -4.74 12.17
CA PRO A 245 -17.74 -6.10 12.22
C PRO A 245 -16.73 -7.10 11.67
N ALA A 246 -16.71 -8.32 12.24
CA ALA A 246 -15.91 -9.39 11.70
C ALA A 246 -16.36 -9.71 10.27
N LEU A 247 -15.40 -9.85 9.35
CA LEU A 247 -15.70 -10.24 7.99
C LEU A 247 -16.14 -11.70 7.96
N LYS A 248 -17.24 -11.96 7.25
CA LYS A 248 -17.62 -13.34 6.93
C LYS A 248 -16.68 -13.84 5.83
N PRO A 249 -16.19 -15.08 5.91
CA PRO A 249 -15.42 -15.66 4.81
C PRO A 249 -16.28 -15.62 3.54
N PRO A 250 -15.71 -15.25 2.40
CA PRO A 250 -16.46 -15.19 1.16
C PRO A 250 -16.89 -16.60 0.75
N PHE A 251 -18.16 -16.94 0.97
CA PHE A 251 -18.73 -18.20 0.49
C PHE A 251 -18.87 -18.15 -1.04
N GLY A 252 -18.47 -19.23 -1.72
CA GLY A 252 -18.63 -19.35 -3.17
C GLY A 252 -17.66 -18.52 -4.02
N ARG A 253 -16.64 -17.89 -3.43
CA ARG A 253 -15.58 -17.21 -4.21
C ARG A 253 -14.39 -18.13 -4.48
N ILE A 254 -13.79 -17.97 -5.64
CA ILE A 254 -12.54 -18.63 -6.02
C ILE A 254 -11.40 -18.01 -5.20
N LYS A 255 -10.62 -18.85 -4.54
CA LYS A 255 -9.43 -18.43 -3.80
C LYS A 255 -8.21 -18.45 -4.73
N LEU A 256 -7.66 -17.28 -5.03
CA LEU A 256 -6.52 -17.15 -5.96
C LEU A 256 -5.18 -17.21 -5.24
N PHE A 257 -5.09 -16.59 -4.07
CA PHE A 257 -3.82 -16.42 -3.37
C PHE A 257 -4.02 -16.36 -1.87
N ASN A 258 -3.05 -16.89 -1.15
CA ASN A 258 -3.01 -16.87 0.30
C ASN A 258 -1.58 -16.62 0.77
N HIS A 259 -1.40 -15.63 1.65
CA HIS A 259 -0.08 -15.30 2.17
C HIS A 259 -0.14 -14.89 3.63
N GLU A 260 0.69 -15.53 4.44
CA GLU A 260 0.88 -15.14 5.83
C GLU A 260 1.78 -13.92 5.90
N LEU A 261 1.26 -12.78 6.34
CA LEU A 261 2.00 -11.52 6.41
C LEU A 261 2.87 -11.47 7.67
N SER A 262 2.26 -11.76 8.83
CA SER A 262 2.95 -11.89 10.11
C SER A 262 2.02 -12.58 11.13
N PRO A 263 2.54 -13.09 12.25
CA PRO A 263 1.70 -13.66 13.31
C PRO A 263 0.64 -12.68 13.85
N THR A 264 0.89 -11.38 13.77
CA THR A 264 -0.01 -10.34 14.29
C THR A 264 -1.05 -9.88 13.26
N ILE A 265 -0.68 -9.81 11.98
CA ILE A 265 -1.56 -9.36 10.89
C ILE A 265 -2.36 -10.54 10.30
N GLY A 266 -1.87 -11.76 10.46
CA GLY A 266 -2.51 -12.97 9.96
C GLY A 266 -2.33 -13.19 8.46
N VAL A 267 -3.33 -13.82 7.85
CA VAL A 267 -3.31 -14.25 6.45
C VAL A 267 -4.04 -13.24 5.58
N LEU A 268 -3.37 -12.79 4.52
CA LEU A 268 -3.97 -12.11 3.38
C LEU A 268 -4.54 -13.16 2.42
N THR A 269 -5.80 -13.01 2.04
CA THR A 269 -6.48 -13.88 1.07
C THR A 269 -6.97 -13.05 -0.10
N LEU A 270 -6.56 -13.40 -1.31
CA LEU A 270 -7.11 -12.84 -2.55
C LEU A 270 -8.18 -13.78 -3.09
N THR A 271 -9.37 -13.25 -3.35
CA THR A 271 -10.49 -14.02 -3.91
C THR A 271 -11.10 -13.35 -5.13
N MET A 272 -11.73 -14.14 -5.98
CA MET A 272 -12.39 -13.73 -7.20
C MET A 272 -13.82 -14.27 -7.23
N ASP A 273 -14.73 -13.51 -7.83
CA ASP A 273 -16.08 -14.01 -8.08
C ASP A 273 -16.04 -15.13 -9.14
N PRO A 274 -16.77 -16.25 -8.98
CA PRO A 274 -16.65 -17.40 -9.87
C PRO A 274 -17.03 -17.09 -11.32
N ASP A 275 -17.88 -16.08 -11.55
CA ASP A 275 -18.28 -15.66 -12.90
C ASP A 275 -17.41 -14.52 -13.45
N ASP A 276 -16.38 -14.09 -12.73
CA ASP A 276 -15.52 -12.99 -13.13
C ASP A 276 -14.52 -13.40 -14.21
N ALA A 277 -13.98 -12.41 -14.91
CA ALA A 277 -12.93 -12.59 -15.89
C ALA A 277 -11.71 -11.73 -15.53
N ILE A 278 -10.53 -12.34 -15.51
CA ILE A 278 -9.25 -11.62 -15.37
C ILE A 278 -8.64 -11.45 -16.74
N THR A 279 -8.46 -10.20 -17.17
CA THR A 279 -7.72 -9.85 -18.38
C THR A 279 -6.35 -9.32 -18.02
N ILE A 280 -5.32 -9.96 -18.56
CA ILE A 280 -3.92 -9.51 -18.47
C ILE A 280 -3.55 -8.94 -19.84
N GLY A 281 -3.34 -7.63 -19.91
CA GLY A 281 -2.88 -6.95 -21.11
C GLY A 281 -1.39 -6.59 -21.00
N ALA A 282 -0.61 -6.78 -22.05
CA ALA A 282 0.79 -6.39 -22.10
C ALA A 282 1.14 -5.74 -23.46
N SER A 283 1.81 -4.59 -23.43
CA SER A 283 2.44 -3.93 -24.57
C SER A 283 3.88 -3.55 -24.23
N GLY A 284 4.58 -2.89 -25.15
CA GLY A 284 5.90 -2.30 -24.86
C GLY A 284 5.85 -1.18 -23.81
N GLU A 285 4.68 -0.57 -23.59
CA GLU A 285 4.51 0.56 -22.68
C GLU A 285 3.88 0.16 -21.34
N GLU A 286 2.98 -0.83 -21.32
CA GLU A 286 2.16 -1.11 -20.14
C GLU A 286 1.88 -2.61 -19.98
N VAL A 287 1.97 -3.07 -18.73
CA VAL A 287 1.32 -4.30 -18.27
C VAL A 287 0.10 -3.92 -17.45
N SER A 288 -1.02 -4.56 -17.69
CA SER A 288 -2.30 -4.26 -17.04
C SER A 288 -3.00 -5.53 -16.65
N ILE A 289 -3.67 -5.50 -15.50
CA ILE A 289 -4.56 -6.55 -15.03
C ILE A 289 -5.91 -5.89 -14.75
N THR A 290 -6.96 -6.34 -15.40
CA THR A 290 -8.33 -5.86 -15.18
C THR A 290 -9.24 -7.03 -14.84
N THR A 291 -10.22 -6.75 -14.00
CA THR A 291 -11.30 -7.67 -13.63
C THR A 291 -12.62 -6.93 -13.78
N GLU A 292 -13.66 -7.64 -14.23
CA GLU A 292 -14.98 -7.04 -14.44
C GLU A 292 -15.72 -6.84 -13.11
N ARG A 293 -15.59 -7.80 -12.18
CA ARG A 293 -16.31 -7.84 -10.89
C ARG A 293 -15.45 -7.51 -9.66
N GLY A 294 -14.16 -7.27 -9.86
CA GLY A 294 -13.21 -6.94 -8.79
C GLY A 294 -12.65 -8.15 -8.05
N LEU A 295 -11.33 -8.13 -7.83
CA LEU A 295 -10.65 -9.04 -6.91
C LEU A 295 -10.82 -8.52 -5.48
N GLN A 296 -11.13 -9.39 -4.54
CA GLN A 296 -11.23 -9.00 -3.14
C GLN A 296 -9.99 -9.45 -2.36
N VAL A 297 -9.30 -8.49 -1.77
CA VAL A 297 -8.25 -8.70 -0.78
C VAL A 297 -8.90 -8.73 0.60
N HIS A 298 -8.75 -9.84 1.30
CA HIS A 298 -9.27 -10.07 2.64
C HIS A 298 -8.12 -10.15 3.63
N LEU A 299 -8.23 -9.40 4.72
CA LEU A 299 -7.33 -9.43 5.88
C LEU A 299 -8.18 -9.65 7.13
N PRO A 300 -8.58 -10.91 7.44
CA PRO A 300 -9.59 -11.20 8.45
C PRO A 300 -9.20 -10.74 9.86
N ALA A 301 -7.93 -10.86 10.24
CA ALA A 301 -7.46 -10.41 11.55
C ALA A 301 -7.52 -8.88 11.70
N LEU A 302 -7.42 -8.16 10.57
CA LEU A 302 -7.62 -6.71 10.51
C LEU A 302 -9.06 -6.32 10.18
N ARG A 303 -9.99 -7.29 10.03
CA ARG A 303 -11.39 -7.10 9.59
C ARG A 303 -11.53 -6.24 8.34
N LEU A 304 -10.52 -6.27 7.47
CA LEU A 304 -10.42 -5.41 6.29
C LEU A 304 -10.66 -6.19 5.00
N GLN A 305 -11.48 -5.61 4.13
CA GLN A 305 -11.74 -6.10 2.78
C GLN A 305 -11.56 -4.94 1.80
N VAL A 306 -10.70 -5.12 0.80
CA VAL A 306 -10.44 -4.13 -0.25
C VAL A 306 -10.74 -4.76 -1.60
N GLU A 307 -11.37 -4.01 -2.49
CA GLU A 307 -11.65 -4.43 -3.86
C GLU A 307 -10.62 -3.83 -4.83
N LEU A 308 -10.03 -4.67 -5.68
CA LEU A 308 -9.07 -4.29 -6.71
C LEU A 308 -9.67 -4.60 -8.07
N LYS A 309 -9.97 -3.56 -8.86
CA LYS A 309 -10.55 -3.71 -10.20
C LYS A 309 -9.53 -3.68 -11.33
N ARG A 310 -8.48 -2.88 -11.15
CA ARG A 310 -7.49 -2.61 -12.18
C ARG A 310 -6.13 -2.39 -11.54
N MET A 311 -5.11 -2.97 -12.15
CA MET A 311 -3.71 -2.67 -11.91
C MET A 311 -3.07 -2.35 -13.25
N ARG A 312 -2.24 -1.32 -13.30
CA ARG A 312 -1.38 -0.99 -14.44
C ARG A 312 0.04 -0.86 -13.91
N PHE A 313 1.00 -1.24 -14.73
CA PHE A 313 2.41 -1.21 -14.43
C PHE A 313 3.14 -0.74 -15.68
N HIS A 314 3.90 0.35 -15.55
CA HIS A 314 4.71 0.89 -16.63
C HIS A 314 6.13 0.32 -16.52
N PRO A 315 6.54 -0.63 -17.40
CA PRO A 315 7.77 -1.41 -17.19
C PRO A 315 9.06 -0.59 -17.19
N VAL A 316 9.05 0.56 -17.85
CA VAL A 316 10.24 1.43 -17.99
C VAL A 316 10.44 2.30 -16.75
N SER A 317 9.38 2.93 -16.25
CA SER A 317 9.47 3.80 -15.05
C SER A 317 9.40 3.00 -13.75
N GLY A 318 8.78 1.82 -13.77
CA GLY A 318 8.46 1.04 -12.58
C GLY A 318 7.14 1.45 -11.92
N GLU A 319 6.47 2.50 -12.42
CA GLU A 319 5.26 3.04 -11.80
C GLU A 319 4.10 2.05 -11.86
N VAL A 320 3.30 2.06 -10.80
CA VAL A 320 2.12 1.21 -10.65
C VAL A 320 0.91 2.10 -10.41
N GLN A 321 -0.21 1.81 -11.07
CA GLN A 321 -1.49 2.43 -10.79
C GLN A 321 -2.51 1.35 -10.43
N LEU A 322 -2.99 1.39 -9.18
CA LEU A 322 -4.12 0.59 -8.73
C LEU A 322 -5.38 1.44 -8.78
N GLY A 323 -6.39 0.97 -9.50
CA GLY A 323 -7.64 1.71 -9.70
C GLY A 323 -8.35 2.00 -8.37
N GLY A 324 -8.64 3.27 -8.11
CA GLY A 324 -9.33 3.73 -6.89
C GLY A 324 -8.40 4.03 -5.72
N LEU A 325 -7.09 3.88 -5.90
CA LEU A 325 -6.07 4.32 -4.92
C LEU A 325 -5.41 5.63 -5.40
N GLY A 326 -4.82 6.35 -4.46
CA GLY A 326 -4.14 7.62 -4.68
C GLY A 326 -2.64 7.44 -4.77
N GLN A 327 -1.94 8.57 -4.87
CA GLN A 327 -0.52 8.63 -5.14
C GLN A 327 0.34 7.89 -4.10
N LEU A 328 0.04 8.04 -2.80
CA LEU A 328 0.75 7.38 -1.70
C LEU A 328 0.71 5.86 -1.81
N GLU A 329 -0.48 5.31 -2.04
CA GLU A 329 -0.70 3.88 -2.09
C GLU A 329 0.05 3.26 -3.27
N ASN A 330 -0.05 3.90 -4.43
CA ASN A 330 0.61 3.49 -5.65
C ASN A 330 2.13 3.50 -5.47
N ALA A 331 2.69 4.53 -4.85
CA ALA A 331 4.13 4.61 -4.54
C ALA A 331 4.59 3.52 -3.55
N VAL A 332 3.76 3.16 -2.56
CA VAL A 332 4.06 2.05 -1.63
C VAL A 332 4.06 0.72 -2.37
N VAL A 333 3.11 0.50 -3.28
CA VAL A 333 3.02 -0.72 -4.08
C VAL A 333 4.18 -0.83 -5.07
N GLU A 334 4.54 0.28 -5.74
CA GLU A 334 5.73 0.39 -6.58
C GLU A 334 6.99 0.00 -5.81
N ALA A 335 7.20 0.57 -4.63
CA ALA A 335 8.32 0.24 -3.76
C ALA A 335 8.39 -1.25 -3.41
N ILE A 336 7.25 -1.88 -3.10
CA ILE A 336 7.17 -3.32 -2.82
C ILE A 336 7.55 -4.14 -4.06
N ILE A 337 7.04 -3.77 -5.24
CA ILE A 337 7.33 -4.46 -6.50
C ILE A 337 8.81 -4.30 -6.84
N ALA A 338 9.36 -3.09 -6.77
CA ALA A 338 10.77 -2.80 -7.01
C ALA A 338 11.67 -3.64 -6.10
N ARG A 339 11.34 -3.72 -4.81
CA ARG A 339 12.05 -4.58 -3.85
C ARG A 339 11.97 -6.06 -4.22
N LYS A 340 10.79 -6.57 -4.55
CA LYS A 340 10.62 -7.99 -4.94
C LYS A 340 11.35 -8.33 -6.23
N LEU A 341 11.39 -7.41 -7.19
CA LEU A 341 12.18 -7.55 -8.42
C LEU A 341 13.68 -7.53 -8.13
N ALA A 342 14.15 -6.65 -7.24
CA ALA A 342 15.54 -6.62 -6.80
C ALA A 342 15.96 -7.92 -6.09
N GLU A 343 15.14 -8.43 -5.16
CA GLU A 343 15.34 -9.72 -4.49
C GLU A 343 15.45 -10.88 -5.50
N ARG A 344 14.57 -10.90 -6.53
CA ARG A 344 14.63 -11.90 -7.60
C ARG A 344 15.88 -11.78 -8.46
N ARG A 345 16.31 -10.56 -8.81
CA ARG A 345 17.53 -10.32 -9.60
C ARG A 345 18.79 -10.73 -8.83
N ALA A 346 18.85 -10.42 -7.54
CA ALA A 346 19.98 -10.80 -6.69
C ALA A 346 20.11 -12.33 -6.54
N GLY A 347 18.99 -13.07 -6.61
CA GLY A 347 18.98 -14.54 -6.58
C GLY A 347 19.12 -15.21 -7.96
N ALA A 348 19.08 -14.46 -9.06
CA ALA A 348 19.09 -14.99 -10.41
C ALA A 348 20.53 -15.12 -10.95
N GLY A 349 20.86 -16.26 -11.57
CA GLY A 349 22.14 -16.43 -12.28
C GLY A 349 22.22 -15.58 -13.56
N ALA A 350 23.41 -15.45 -14.16
CA ALA A 350 23.65 -14.61 -15.35
C ALA A 350 22.69 -14.88 -16.52
N ALA A 351 22.33 -16.14 -16.76
CA ALA A 351 21.38 -16.54 -17.80
C ALA A 351 19.91 -16.17 -17.48
N GLU A 352 19.55 -16.04 -16.21
CA GLU A 352 18.21 -15.58 -15.80
C GLU A 352 18.09 -14.05 -15.79
N ALA A 353 19.20 -13.34 -15.61
CA ALA A 353 19.25 -11.89 -15.77
C ALA A 353 19.07 -11.47 -17.26
N GLU A 354 19.65 -12.23 -18.19
CA GLU A 354 19.48 -12.01 -19.64
C GLU A 354 18.05 -12.36 -20.13
N ALA A 355 17.42 -13.39 -19.55
CA ALA A 355 16.02 -13.74 -19.81
C ALA A 355 14.99 -12.79 -19.16
N GLN A 356 15.43 -11.86 -18.33
CA GLN A 356 14.62 -10.80 -17.72
C GLN A 356 14.74 -9.46 -18.44
N ALA A 357 15.35 -9.45 -19.64
CA ALA A 357 15.40 -8.25 -20.47
C ALA A 357 13.98 -7.69 -20.65
N PRO A 358 13.78 -6.37 -20.47
CA PRO A 358 12.46 -5.77 -20.61
C PRO A 358 11.91 -6.01 -22.03
N ILE A 359 10.58 -6.03 -22.16
CA ILE A 359 9.87 -6.47 -23.38
C ILE A 359 10.36 -5.70 -24.61
N ASP A 360 10.69 -4.43 -24.46
CA ASP A 360 11.30 -3.57 -25.48
C ASP A 360 12.62 -4.14 -26.03
N VAL A 361 13.51 -4.66 -25.18
CA VAL A 361 14.77 -5.29 -25.60
C VAL A 361 14.51 -6.59 -26.36
N ALA A 362 13.54 -7.39 -25.92
CA ALA A 362 13.14 -8.59 -26.64
C ALA A 362 12.53 -8.25 -28.02
N LEU A 363 11.62 -7.28 -28.08
CA LEU A 363 10.99 -6.83 -29.32
C LEU A 363 11.97 -6.13 -30.28
N ALA A 364 12.99 -5.45 -29.76
CA ALA A 364 14.03 -4.82 -30.58
C ALA A 364 14.86 -5.84 -31.37
N SER A 365 14.93 -7.09 -30.91
CA SER A 365 15.65 -8.17 -31.61
C SER A 365 14.85 -8.83 -32.74
N VAL A 366 13.54 -8.55 -32.84
CA VAL A 366 12.67 -9.15 -33.85
C VAL A 366 12.84 -8.42 -35.18
N PRO A 367 13.06 -9.13 -36.30
CA PRO A 367 13.20 -8.50 -37.62
C PRO A 367 12.00 -7.64 -37.98
N ARG A 368 12.24 -6.56 -38.74
CA ARG A 368 11.19 -5.67 -39.24
C ARG A 368 11.06 -5.75 -40.75
N ASP A 369 9.85 -5.60 -41.25
CA ASP A 369 9.61 -5.43 -42.69
C ASP A 369 9.77 -3.96 -43.13
N SER A 370 9.51 -3.68 -44.41
CA SER A 370 9.58 -2.33 -44.98
C SER A 370 8.60 -1.33 -44.37
N ASP A 371 7.52 -1.83 -43.77
CA ASP A 371 6.47 -1.03 -43.14
C ASP A 371 6.73 -0.85 -41.63
N GLY A 372 7.84 -1.41 -41.13
CA GLY A 372 8.23 -1.36 -39.72
C GLY A 372 7.54 -2.38 -38.83
N ARG A 373 6.73 -3.29 -39.39
CA ARG A 373 6.05 -4.37 -38.66
C ARG A 373 7.05 -5.43 -38.22
N LEU A 374 6.84 -5.99 -37.05
CA LEU A 374 7.64 -7.09 -36.51
C LEU A 374 7.31 -8.38 -37.26
N VAL A 375 8.30 -9.02 -37.86
CA VAL A 375 8.17 -10.30 -38.56
C VAL A 375 8.38 -11.43 -37.55
N LEU A 376 7.27 -11.98 -37.05
CA LEU A 376 7.26 -13.03 -36.02
C LEU A 376 7.67 -14.39 -36.58
N TYR A 377 7.32 -14.66 -37.84
CA TYR A 377 7.62 -15.92 -38.51
C TYR A 377 7.68 -15.73 -40.03
N LYS A 378 8.60 -16.45 -40.68
CA LYS A 378 8.79 -16.43 -42.13
C LYS A 378 8.92 -17.85 -42.66
N SER A 379 8.03 -18.27 -43.56
CA SER A 379 8.09 -19.60 -44.18
C SER A 379 7.50 -19.63 -45.58
N GLY A 380 8.39 -19.73 -46.57
CA GLY A 380 8.00 -19.81 -47.97
C GLY A 380 7.21 -18.55 -48.39
N PRO A 381 5.93 -18.70 -48.82
CA PRO A 381 5.13 -17.57 -49.27
C PRO A 381 4.33 -16.88 -48.14
N VAL A 382 4.52 -17.28 -46.87
CA VAL A 382 3.75 -16.75 -45.74
C VAL A 382 4.66 -16.08 -44.72
N ASP A 383 4.34 -14.82 -44.40
CA ASP A 383 4.94 -14.04 -43.33
C ASP A 383 3.89 -13.76 -42.25
N ILE A 384 4.20 -14.04 -40.98
CA ILE A 384 3.37 -13.63 -39.84
C ILE A 384 3.97 -12.36 -39.26
N LYS A 385 3.17 -11.30 -39.22
CA LYS A 385 3.60 -9.95 -38.88
C LYS A 385 2.74 -9.35 -37.78
N MET A 386 3.31 -8.40 -37.06
CA MET A 386 2.65 -7.73 -35.96
C MET A 386 3.06 -6.26 -35.89
N ASP A 387 2.11 -5.41 -35.53
CA ASP A 387 2.40 -4.00 -35.25
C ASP A 387 3.31 -3.88 -34.00
N PRO A 388 4.37 -3.06 -34.01
CA PRO A 388 5.22 -2.85 -32.83
C PRO A 388 4.48 -2.31 -31.60
N SER A 389 3.34 -1.64 -31.80
CA SER A 389 2.47 -1.12 -30.75
C SER A 389 1.40 -2.13 -30.29
N ALA A 390 1.34 -3.32 -30.89
CA ALA A 390 0.32 -4.31 -30.57
C ALA A 390 0.33 -4.68 -29.08
N ARG A 391 -0.85 -4.57 -28.48
CA ARG A 391 -1.13 -5.03 -27.12
C ARG A 391 -1.67 -6.44 -27.17
N PHE A 392 -1.05 -7.32 -26.40
CA PHE A 392 -1.53 -8.68 -26.20
C PHE A 392 -2.41 -8.75 -24.97
N GLU A 393 -3.58 -9.36 -25.10
CA GLU A 393 -4.47 -9.59 -23.98
C GLU A 393 -4.73 -11.08 -23.79
N ILE A 394 -4.66 -11.54 -22.55
CA ILE A 394 -5.08 -12.88 -22.14
C ILE A 394 -6.22 -12.71 -21.14
N THR A 395 -7.41 -13.15 -21.52
CA THR A 395 -8.58 -13.17 -20.64
C THR A 395 -8.84 -14.59 -20.15
N PHE A 396 -8.77 -14.77 -18.83
CA PHE A 396 -9.21 -15.97 -18.13
C PHE A 396 -10.65 -15.76 -17.69
N ALA A 397 -11.59 -16.41 -18.37
CA ALA A 397 -13.02 -16.36 -18.06
C ALA A 397 -13.52 -17.74 -17.60
N PRO A 398 -14.70 -17.84 -16.96
CA PRO A 398 -15.24 -19.11 -16.48
C PRO A 398 -15.47 -20.12 -17.61
N THR A 399 -15.72 -19.62 -18.83
CA THR A 399 -16.07 -20.42 -20.01
C THR A 399 -14.89 -20.69 -20.96
N GLY A 400 -13.72 -20.09 -20.71
CA GLY A 400 -12.59 -20.27 -21.60
C GLY A 400 -11.44 -19.28 -21.39
N ILE A 401 -10.42 -19.43 -22.24
CA ILE A 401 -9.25 -18.56 -22.27
C ILE A 401 -9.22 -17.86 -23.62
N ASP A 402 -9.21 -16.54 -23.62
CA ASP A 402 -9.15 -15.71 -24.82
C ASP A 402 -7.77 -15.07 -24.93
N PHE A 403 -7.08 -15.27 -26.05
CA PHE A 403 -5.84 -14.59 -26.42
C PHE A 403 -6.16 -13.61 -27.53
N LYS A 404 -5.85 -12.33 -27.37
CA LYS A 404 -6.09 -11.28 -28.37
C LYS A 404 -4.82 -10.47 -28.63
N ALA A 405 -4.74 -9.90 -29.82
CA ALA A 405 -3.75 -8.90 -30.18
C ALA A 405 -4.48 -7.70 -30.78
N ASP A 406 -4.14 -6.49 -30.33
CA ASP A 406 -4.69 -5.23 -30.83
C ASP A 406 -3.56 -4.20 -31.07
N PRO A 407 -3.22 -3.84 -32.32
CA PRO A 407 -3.85 -4.30 -33.56
C PRO A 407 -3.71 -5.81 -33.82
N PRO A 408 -4.58 -6.42 -34.66
CA PRO A 408 -4.53 -7.84 -35.02
C PRO A 408 -3.19 -8.27 -35.63
N ILE A 409 -2.86 -9.56 -35.51
CA ILE A 409 -1.69 -10.16 -36.17
C ILE A 409 -2.01 -10.35 -37.66
N SER A 410 -1.17 -9.82 -38.55
CA SER A 410 -1.31 -10.00 -39.99
C SER A 410 -0.61 -11.27 -40.43
N ILE A 411 -1.27 -12.05 -41.28
CA ILE A 411 -0.69 -13.16 -42.02
C ILE A 411 -0.65 -12.71 -43.47
N ASP A 412 0.53 -12.38 -43.98
CA ASP A 412 0.73 -11.95 -45.36
C ASP A 412 1.09 -13.21 -46.17
N GLY A 413 0.27 -13.54 -47.17
CA GLY A 413 0.42 -14.75 -47.99
C GLY A 413 0.21 -14.47 -49.48
N PRO A 414 0.25 -15.50 -50.34
CA PRO A 414 -0.04 -15.33 -51.76
C PRO A 414 -1.55 -15.06 -51.94
N GLY A 415 -1.95 -13.79 -52.03
CA GLY A 415 -3.22 -13.23 -52.56
C GLY A 415 -4.56 -13.66 -51.96
N PHE A 416 -4.72 -14.94 -51.61
CA PHE A 416 -5.91 -15.55 -50.99
C PHE A 416 -5.65 -16.00 -49.54
N LEU A 417 -4.44 -15.77 -49.02
CA LEU A 417 -4.01 -16.13 -47.67
C LEU A 417 -3.75 -14.91 -46.78
N ASP A 418 -4.04 -13.71 -47.28
CA ASP A 418 -3.98 -12.49 -46.48
C ASP A 418 -5.11 -12.53 -45.44
N ALA A 419 -4.74 -12.55 -44.17
CA ALA A 419 -5.68 -12.69 -43.07
C ALA A 419 -5.22 -11.89 -41.85
N GLU A 420 -6.18 -11.33 -41.14
CA GLU A 420 -5.94 -10.69 -39.85
C GLU A 420 -6.52 -11.56 -38.74
N VAL A 421 -5.66 -11.97 -37.81
CA VAL A 421 -6.03 -12.78 -36.66
C VAL A 421 -6.13 -11.87 -35.46
N ALA A 422 -7.37 -11.55 -35.07
CA ALA A 422 -7.66 -10.77 -33.88
C ALA A 422 -7.40 -11.56 -32.58
N GLY A 423 -7.46 -12.89 -32.65
CA GLY A 423 -7.16 -13.72 -31.48
C GLY A 423 -7.46 -15.22 -31.61
N VAL A 424 -7.25 -15.93 -30.51
CA VAL A 424 -7.50 -17.36 -30.35
C VAL A 424 -8.27 -17.57 -29.04
N ARG A 425 -9.37 -18.30 -29.09
CA ARG A 425 -10.16 -18.69 -27.92
C ARG A 425 -10.03 -20.18 -27.66
N TYR A 426 -9.73 -20.58 -26.44
CA TYR A 426 -9.97 -21.92 -25.96
C TYR A 426 -11.32 -21.99 -25.24
N ASN A 427 -12.23 -22.85 -25.70
CA ASN A 427 -13.55 -23.02 -25.11
C ASN A 427 -13.56 -24.27 -24.21
N PHE A 428 -13.88 -24.09 -22.93
CA PHE A 428 -13.91 -25.22 -22.00
C PHE A 428 -15.11 -26.15 -22.22
N ALA A 429 -16.21 -25.66 -22.79
CA ALA A 429 -17.41 -26.48 -23.02
C ALA A 429 -17.14 -27.64 -23.99
N ASP A 430 -16.35 -27.41 -25.05
CA ASP A 430 -16.04 -28.39 -26.08
C ASP A 430 -14.57 -28.85 -26.09
N ALA A 431 -13.72 -28.22 -25.27
CA ALA A 431 -12.27 -28.41 -25.19
C ALA A 431 -11.54 -28.11 -26.51
N THR A 432 -12.01 -27.10 -27.26
CA THR A 432 -11.45 -26.76 -28.58
C THR A 432 -10.89 -25.34 -28.67
N PHE A 433 -9.90 -25.18 -29.55
CA PHE A 433 -9.39 -23.86 -29.94
C PHE A 433 -10.18 -23.33 -31.14
N LYS A 434 -10.52 -22.03 -31.10
CA LYS A 434 -11.22 -21.28 -32.13
C LYS A 434 -10.44 -20.02 -32.49
N ILE A 435 -10.27 -19.78 -33.78
CA ILE A 435 -9.59 -18.57 -34.27
C ILE A 435 -10.63 -17.47 -34.45
N LYS A 436 -10.32 -16.26 -33.99
CA LYS A 436 -11.08 -15.04 -34.23
C LYS A 436 -10.39 -14.25 -35.32
N LEU A 437 -10.99 -14.22 -36.51
CA LEU A 437 -10.55 -13.40 -37.63
C LEU A 437 -11.09 -11.98 -37.46
N ALA A 438 -10.32 -10.96 -37.84
CA ALA A 438 -10.83 -9.59 -37.93
C ALA A 438 -11.81 -9.50 -39.10
N SER A 439 -12.90 -8.75 -38.91
CA SER A 439 -14.07 -8.70 -39.81
C SER A 439 -13.81 -8.11 -41.20
N ASP A 440 -12.61 -7.55 -41.44
CA ASP A 440 -12.31 -6.75 -42.63
C ASP A 440 -11.43 -7.49 -43.66
N GLY A 441 -11.04 -8.73 -43.38
CA GLY A 441 -10.28 -9.56 -44.32
C GLY A 441 -11.18 -10.21 -45.38
N VAL A 442 -10.86 -10.01 -46.66
CA VAL A 442 -11.47 -10.73 -47.80
C VAL A 442 -10.95 -12.16 -47.84
N LEU A 443 -11.24 -12.96 -46.82
CA LEU A 443 -11.14 -14.40 -46.93
C LEU A 443 -12.38 -14.88 -47.69
N PRO A 444 -12.26 -15.45 -48.90
CA PRO A 444 -13.41 -15.98 -49.60
C PRO A 444 -14.09 -17.00 -48.69
N ASP A 445 -15.40 -16.83 -48.42
CA ASP A 445 -16.22 -17.69 -47.56
C ASP A 445 -16.00 -19.20 -47.82
N PHE A 446 -15.59 -19.55 -49.03
CA PHE A 446 -15.32 -20.91 -49.50
C PHE A 446 -14.02 -21.56 -48.99
N LEU A 447 -12.96 -20.79 -48.68
CA LEU A 447 -11.68 -21.31 -48.16
C LEU A 447 -11.59 -21.28 -46.63
N SER A 448 -12.43 -20.45 -45.99
CA SER A 448 -12.44 -20.23 -44.54
C SER A 448 -12.60 -21.53 -43.75
N GLY A 449 -13.55 -22.40 -44.10
CA GLY A 449 -13.88 -23.58 -43.28
C GLY A 449 -12.73 -24.59 -43.13
N LYS A 450 -12.12 -25.04 -44.24
CA LYS A 450 -11.06 -26.07 -44.17
C LYS A 450 -9.72 -25.52 -43.71
N ALA A 451 -9.36 -24.32 -44.14
CA ALA A 451 -8.11 -23.69 -43.74
C ALA A 451 -8.13 -23.34 -42.24
N VAL A 452 -9.20 -22.69 -41.76
CA VAL A 452 -9.37 -22.37 -40.33
C VAL A 452 -9.37 -23.62 -39.49
N VAL A 453 -10.10 -24.68 -39.86
CA VAL A 453 -10.07 -25.96 -39.13
C VAL A 453 -8.67 -26.59 -39.09
N SER A 454 -7.89 -26.47 -40.17
CA SER A 454 -6.52 -26.95 -40.22
C SER A 454 -5.60 -26.15 -39.29
N ILE A 455 -5.75 -24.83 -39.25
CA ILE A 455 -4.99 -23.95 -38.34
C ILE A 455 -5.42 -24.20 -36.90
N GLU A 456 -6.72 -24.31 -36.60
CA GLU A 456 -7.26 -24.66 -35.27
C GLU A 456 -6.66 -25.98 -34.77
N LYS A 457 -6.54 -27.01 -35.62
CA LYS A 457 -5.88 -28.28 -35.27
C LYS A 457 -4.40 -28.11 -34.97
N LYS A 458 -3.67 -27.28 -35.73
CA LYS A 458 -2.25 -27.00 -35.49
C LYS A 458 -2.04 -26.23 -34.19
N ILE A 459 -2.86 -25.20 -33.93
CA ILE A 459 -2.88 -24.45 -32.67
C ILE A 459 -3.16 -25.41 -31.52
N ALA A 460 -4.17 -26.27 -31.63
CA ALA A 460 -4.47 -27.25 -30.60
C ALA A 460 -3.30 -28.20 -30.32
N ALA A 461 -2.59 -28.66 -31.35
CA ALA A 461 -1.42 -29.52 -31.17
C ALA A 461 -0.27 -28.84 -30.41
N VAL A 462 -0.13 -27.52 -30.53
CA VAL A 462 0.93 -26.74 -29.87
C VAL A 462 0.50 -26.28 -28.48
N PHE A 463 -0.70 -25.73 -28.33
CA PHE A 463 -1.14 -25.06 -27.10
C PHE A 463 -1.91 -25.96 -26.15
N ALA A 464 -2.64 -26.99 -26.62
CA ALA A 464 -3.34 -27.89 -25.70
C ALA A 464 -2.39 -28.58 -24.70
N PRO A 465 -1.17 -29.02 -25.08
CA PRO A 465 -0.20 -29.56 -24.12
C PRO A 465 0.26 -28.58 -23.04
N LEU A 466 0.08 -27.26 -23.25
CA LEU A 466 0.42 -26.23 -22.27
C LEU A 466 -0.71 -26.01 -21.25
N LEU A 467 -1.92 -26.49 -21.54
CA LEU A 467 -3.03 -26.43 -20.61
C LEU A 467 -2.92 -27.54 -19.57
N PRO A 468 -3.19 -27.24 -18.28
CA PRO A 468 -3.36 -28.24 -17.24
C PRO A 468 -4.30 -29.38 -17.70
N PRO A 469 -4.07 -30.64 -17.30
CA PRO A 469 -4.92 -31.77 -17.68
C PRO A 469 -6.42 -31.52 -17.43
N ILE A 470 -6.76 -30.95 -16.27
CA ILE A 470 -8.14 -30.69 -15.89
C ILE A 470 -8.83 -29.65 -16.80
N MET A 471 -8.09 -28.64 -17.29
CA MET A 471 -8.61 -27.64 -18.22
C MET A 471 -8.92 -28.21 -19.60
N ARG A 472 -8.37 -29.39 -19.94
CA ARG A 472 -8.60 -30.06 -21.22
C ARG A 472 -9.87 -30.91 -21.24
N GLU A 473 -10.52 -31.08 -20.09
CA GLU A 473 -11.76 -31.84 -19.97
C GLU A 473 -12.94 -31.05 -20.52
N ARG A 474 -13.82 -31.72 -21.28
CA ARG A 474 -15.03 -31.08 -21.81
C ARG A 474 -15.98 -30.72 -20.68
N GLY A 475 -16.46 -29.48 -20.69
CA GLY A 475 -17.32 -28.96 -19.65
C GLY A 475 -16.56 -28.46 -18.41
N TYR A 476 -15.23 -28.37 -18.48
CA TYR A 476 -14.46 -27.68 -17.45
C TYR A 476 -14.98 -26.26 -17.24
N SER A 477 -14.88 -25.78 -16.01
CA SER A 477 -15.32 -24.45 -15.59
C SER A 477 -14.37 -23.99 -14.50
N LEU A 478 -13.77 -22.82 -14.67
CA LEU A 478 -12.86 -22.28 -13.65
C LEU A 478 -13.61 -22.00 -12.33
N ALA A 479 -14.93 -21.76 -12.41
CA ALA A 479 -15.82 -21.58 -11.26
C ALA A 479 -15.97 -22.85 -10.41
N ASP A 480 -15.96 -24.01 -11.05
CA ASP A 480 -16.21 -25.31 -10.42
C ASP A 480 -14.92 -26.08 -10.10
N ASP A 481 -13.76 -25.50 -10.43
CA ASP A 481 -12.45 -26.06 -10.12
C ASP A 481 -12.27 -26.13 -8.59
N ILE A 482 -11.83 -27.30 -8.10
CA ILE A 482 -11.59 -27.54 -6.68
C ILE A 482 -10.28 -26.89 -6.22
N MET A 483 -9.32 -26.71 -7.15
CA MET A 483 -7.98 -26.17 -6.88
C MET A 483 -7.56 -25.09 -7.91
N PRO A 484 -8.37 -24.03 -8.11
CA PRO A 484 -8.18 -23.07 -9.20
C PRO A 484 -6.84 -22.32 -9.13
N ALA A 485 -6.34 -22.03 -7.93
CA ALA A 485 -5.04 -21.40 -7.75
C ALA A 485 -3.88 -22.27 -8.26
N GLU A 486 -3.95 -23.58 -8.03
CA GLU A 486 -2.92 -24.53 -8.47
C GLU A 486 -3.00 -24.72 -9.99
N THR A 487 -4.21 -24.85 -10.53
CA THR A 487 -4.45 -24.96 -11.97
C THR A 487 -3.93 -23.73 -12.72
N LEU A 488 -4.20 -22.51 -12.22
CA LEU A 488 -3.69 -21.27 -12.81
C LEU A 488 -2.16 -21.16 -12.67
N ALA A 489 -1.59 -21.57 -11.53
CA ALA A 489 -0.14 -21.57 -11.34
C ALA A 489 0.56 -22.57 -12.28
N GLU A 490 -0.02 -23.75 -12.51
CA GLU A 490 0.47 -24.74 -13.46
C GLU A 490 0.46 -24.18 -14.89
N LEU A 491 -0.64 -23.53 -15.29
CA LEU A 491 -0.77 -22.90 -16.60
C LEU A 491 0.29 -21.80 -16.80
N ILE A 492 0.44 -20.89 -15.85
CA ILE A 492 1.46 -19.83 -15.89
C ILE A 492 2.87 -20.45 -15.97
N GLY A 493 3.12 -21.51 -15.21
CA GLY A 493 4.37 -22.26 -15.25
C GLY A 493 4.63 -22.95 -16.59
N ALA A 494 3.60 -23.52 -17.23
CA ALA A 494 3.69 -24.13 -18.55
C ALA A 494 4.00 -23.09 -19.64
N LEU A 495 3.28 -21.97 -19.64
CA LEU A 495 3.52 -20.86 -20.57
C LEU A 495 4.95 -20.28 -20.43
N ARG A 496 5.42 -20.11 -19.18
CA ARG A 496 6.79 -19.64 -18.92
C ARG A 496 7.86 -20.61 -19.43
N ARG A 497 7.63 -21.92 -19.30
CA ARG A 497 8.55 -22.96 -19.82
C ARG A 497 8.55 -22.98 -21.34
N PHE A 498 7.38 -22.88 -21.96
CA PHE A 498 7.24 -22.81 -23.41
C PHE A 498 8.06 -21.66 -23.99
N GLY A 499 7.96 -20.46 -23.42
CA GLY A 499 8.76 -19.30 -23.85
C GLY A 499 10.28 -19.51 -23.77
N LYS A 500 10.77 -20.35 -22.83
CA LYS A 500 12.21 -20.70 -22.72
C LYS A 500 12.65 -21.80 -23.69
N GLN A 501 11.74 -22.65 -24.14
CA GLN A 501 12.03 -23.85 -24.94
C GLN A 501 11.75 -23.66 -26.44
N SER A 502 11.03 -22.60 -26.83
CA SER A 502 10.80 -22.28 -28.23
C SER A 502 12.13 -22.20 -28.97
N PRO A 503 12.33 -23.01 -30.03
CA PRO A 503 13.56 -22.95 -30.81
C PRO A 503 13.76 -21.52 -31.30
N LYS A 504 15.01 -21.03 -31.22
CA LYS A 504 15.38 -19.83 -31.98
C LYS A 504 15.01 -20.08 -33.45
N PRO A 505 14.37 -19.11 -34.12
CA PRO A 505 13.90 -19.26 -35.48
C PRO A 505 15.00 -19.73 -36.44
#